data_AF-A0A9C9XPS6-F1
#
_entry.id   AF-A0A9C9XPS6-F1
#
_cell.length_a   1.000
_cell.length_b   1.000
_cell.length_c   1.000
_cell.angle_alpha   90.00
_cell.angle_beta   90.00
_cell.angle_gamma   90.00
#
_symmetry.space_group_name_H-M   'P 1'
#
loop_
_entity.id
_entity.type
_entity.pdbx_description
1 polymer ?
#
loop_
_entity_poly.entity_id
_entity_poly.type
_entity_poly.pdbx_seq_one_letter_code
_entity_poly.pdbx_strand_id
1 'polypeptide(L)'
;MVPMMTTLNWIAERKIKQAIEEGTMADLSHWKNRPMPPDDMKHVPPELRMGYRILKNAGYIPEEVALRKEIVNTEELLAHATDEREKYRQLKRLNYLKFKLEVRMGKKLQVDMDSPYYGKVVDRL
;
A
#
# COMPACT_ATOMS: atom_id res chain seq x y z
N MET A 1 -19.44 27.77 -0.25
CA MET A 1 -17.98 27.83 -0.49
C MET A 1 -17.70 26.89 -1.65
N VAL A 2 -17.51 27.42 -2.86
CA VAL A 2 -17.22 26.60 -4.04
C VAL A 2 -15.81 26.02 -3.84
N PRO A 3 -15.61 24.69 -3.84
CA PRO A 3 -14.28 24.13 -3.67
C PRO A 3 -13.40 24.63 -4.82
N MET A 4 -12.21 25.15 -4.49
CA MET A 4 -11.15 25.47 -5.45
C MET A 4 -11.08 24.38 -6.51
N MET A 5 -11.30 24.76 -7.77
CA MET A 5 -11.28 23.82 -8.88
C MET A 5 -9.84 23.32 -9.06
N THR A 6 -9.53 22.19 -8.43
CA THR A 6 -8.20 21.58 -8.54
C THR A 6 -7.92 21.25 -10.00
N THR A 7 -6.65 21.27 -10.41
CA THR A 7 -6.21 20.92 -11.78
C THR A 7 -6.76 19.55 -12.22
N LEU A 8 -6.90 18.61 -11.28
CA LEU A 8 -7.51 17.30 -11.51
C LEU A 8 -8.99 17.38 -11.90
N ASN A 9 -9.78 18.25 -11.26
CA ASN A 9 -11.19 18.45 -11.61
C ASN A 9 -11.32 19.01 -13.02
N TRP A 10 -10.44 19.94 -13.41
CA TRP A 10 -10.42 20.48 -14.77
C TRP A 10 -10.08 19.41 -15.82
N ILE A 11 -9.07 18.56 -15.54
CA ILE A 11 -8.71 17.43 -16.42
C ILE A 11 -9.90 16.45 -16.53
N ALA A 12 -10.55 16.13 -15.41
CA ALA A 12 -11.69 15.23 -15.39
C ALA A 12 -12.86 15.77 -16.22
N GLU A 13 -13.25 17.02 -16.00
CA GLU A 13 -14.33 17.70 -16.74
C GLU A 13 -14.08 17.67 -18.25
N ARG A 14 -12.85 17.99 -18.66
CA ARG A 14 -12.46 18.00 -20.07
C ARG A 14 -12.55 16.60 -20.69
N LYS A 15 -12.10 15.56 -19.98
CA LYS A 15 -12.21 14.16 -20.46
C LYS A 15 -13.65 13.68 -20.55
N ILE A 16 -14.50 14.06 -19.58
CA ILE A 16 -15.92 13.71 -19.59
C ILE A 16 -16.61 14.35 -20.80
N LYS A 17 -16.38 15.65 -21.05
CA LYS A 17 -16.94 16.33 -22.23
C LYS A 17 -16.49 15.68 -23.53
N GLN A 18 -15.20 15.40 -23.66
CA GLN A 18 -14.66 14.72 -24.83
C GLN A 18 -15.34 13.35 -25.06
N ALA A 19 -15.51 12.54 -24.02
CA ALA A 19 -16.18 11.23 -24.15
C ALA A 19 -17.67 11.34 -24.54
N ILE A 20 -18.35 12.41 -24.11
CA ILE A 20 -19.72 12.70 -24.52
C ILE A 20 -19.77 13.13 -25.99
N GLU A 21 -18.88 14.03 -26.42
CA GLU A 21 -18.77 14.53 -27.79
C GLU A 21 -18.42 13.42 -28.78
N GLU A 22 -17.51 12.52 -28.40
CA GLU A 22 -17.09 11.37 -29.21
C GLU A 22 -18.08 10.19 -29.14
N GLY A 23 -19.08 10.25 -28.25
CA GLY A 23 -20.02 9.15 -28.03
C GLY A 23 -19.37 7.88 -27.43
N THR A 24 -18.18 8.00 -26.82
CA THR A 24 -17.43 6.90 -26.21
C THR A 24 -17.74 6.70 -24.72
N MET A 25 -18.64 7.53 -24.16
CA MET A 25 -19.08 7.43 -22.78
C MET A 25 -19.73 6.07 -22.49
N ALA A 26 -19.29 5.40 -21.43
CA ALA A 26 -19.88 4.15 -20.98
C ALA A 26 -21.33 4.35 -20.51
N ASP A 27 -22.20 3.36 -20.74
CA ASP A 27 -23.55 3.38 -20.19
C ASP A 27 -23.51 3.15 -18.66
N LEU A 28 -23.86 4.19 -17.91
CA LEU A 28 -23.93 4.19 -16.45
C LEU A 28 -25.37 4.06 -15.93
N SER A 29 -26.35 3.76 -16.79
CA SER A 29 -27.78 3.65 -16.44
C SER A 29 -28.02 2.71 -15.24
N HIS A 30 -27.28 1.61 -15.16
CA HIS A 30 -27.35 0.62 -14.09
C HIS A 30 -26.96 1.15 -12.69
N TRP A 31 -26.25 2.28 -12.62
CA TRP A 31 -25.92 2.97 -11.36
C TRP A 31 -27.01 3.94 -10.90
N LYS A 32 -28.02 4.23 -11.72
CA LYS A 32 -29.10 5.15 -11.37
C LYS A 32 -29.81 4.67 -10.11
N ASN A 33 -29.99 5.58 -9.15
CA ASN A 33 -30.60 5.32 -7.84
C ASN A 33 -29.89 4.26 -6.98
N ARG A 34 -28.64 3.88 -7.31
CA ARG A 34 -27.84 3.05 -6.43
C ARG A 34 -27.04 3.91 -5.45
N PRO A 35 -26.92 3.49 -4.18
CA PRO A 35 -26.00 4.15 -3.26
C PRO A 35 -24.56 4.01 -3.79
N MET A 36 -23.74 5.03 -3.53
CA MET A 36 -22.32 4.92 -3.82
C MET A 36 -21.70 3.77 -3.01
N PRO A 37 -20.76 3.01 -3.59
CA PRO A 37 -19.98 2.05 -2.84
C PRO A 37 -19.29 2.71 -1.64
N PRO A 38 -19.09 1.99 -0.53
CA PRO A 38 -18.29 2.49 0.58
C PRO A 38 -16.92 2.94 0.09
N ASP A 39 -16.50 4.15 0.47
CA ASP A 39 -15.14 4.62 0.21
C ASP A 39 -14.14 3.71 0.94
N ASP A 40 -13.29 3.04 0.16
CA ASP A 40 -12.27 2.11 0.61
C ASP A 40 -11.08 2.81 1.28
N MET A 41 -10.95 4.13 1.11
CA MET A 41 -9.87 4.96 1.65
C MET A 41 -10.33 5.85 2.81
N LYS A 42 -11.45 5.52 3.48
CA LYS A 42 -11.95 6.28 4.66
C LYS A 42 -10.92 6.43 5.79
N HIS A 43 -10.01 5.47 5.91
CA HIS A 43 -8.93 5.45 6.90
C HIS A 43 -7.74 6.38 6.54
N VAL A 44 -7.72 6.93 5.33
CA VAL A 44 -6.69 7.87 4.86
C VAL A 44 -7.19 9.31 5.10
N PRO A 45 -6.33 10.23 5.58
CA PRO A 45 -6.68 11.63 5.72
C PRO A 45 -7.21 12.24 4.41
N PRO A 46 -8.29 13.07 4.45
CA PRO A 46 -8.96 13.59 3.24
C PRO A 46 -8.02 14.19 2.19
N GLU A 47 -7.03 14.95 2.64
CA GLU A 47 -6.03 15.64 1.82
C GLU A 47 -5.09 14.69 1.07
N LEU A 48 -4.89 13.47 1.58
CA LEU A 48 -4.01 12.48 0.96
C LEU A 48 -4.75 11.50 0.03
N ARG A 49 -6.07 11.31 0.21
CA ARG A 49 -6.86 10.29 -0.51
C ARG A 49 -6.71 10.38 -2.03
N MET A 50 -6.70 11.58 -2.58
CA MET A 50 -6.60 11.77 -4.03
C MET A 50 -5.28 11.24 -4.59
N GLY A 51 -4.16 11.54 -3.91
CA GLY A 51 -2.84 11.02 -4.29
C GLY A 51 -2.79 9.48 -4.22
N TYR A 52 -3.27 8.90 -3.12
CA TYR A 52 -3.35 7.45 -2.96
C TYR A 52 -4.24 6.78 -4.02
N ARG A 53 -5.37 7.40 -4.38
CA ARG A 53 -6.28 6.87 -5.40
C ARG A 53 -5.66 6.90 -6.80
N ILE A 54 -4.92 7.96 -7.14
CA ILE A 54 -4.18 8.04 -8.40
C ILE A 54 -3.14 6.92 -8.47
N LEU A 55 -2.33 6.74 -7.43
CA LEU A 55 -1.32 5.69 -7.36
C LEU A 55 -1.95 4.30 -7.49
N LYS A 56 -3.01 4.03 -6.71
CA LYS A 56 -3.76 2.76 -6.76
C LYS A 56 -4.30 2.47 -8.16
N ASN A 57 -4.96 3.45 -8.80
CA ASN A 57 -5.54 3.29 -10.13
C ASN A 57 -4.49 3.10 -11.23
N ALA A 58 -3.30 3.67 -11.05
CA ALA A 58 -2.16 3.47 -11.94
C ALA A 58 -1.39 2.16 -11.67
N GLY A 59 -1.87 1.32 -10.74
CA GLY A 59 -1.24 0.04 -10.41
C GLY A 59 -0.01 0.15 -9.50
N TYR A 60 0.27 1.33 -8.94
CA TYR A 60 1.34 1.49 -7.96
C TYR A 60 0.88 0.94 -6.61
N ILE A 61 1.39 -0.24 -6.26
CA ILE A 61 1.24 -0.83 -4.94
C ILE A 61 2.29 -0.17 -4.03
N PRO A 62 1.88 0.49 -2.92
CA PRO A 62 2.84 1.02 -1.95
C PRO A 62 3.79 -0.09 -1.48
N GLU A 63 5.08 0.20 -1.34
CA GLU A 63 6.10 -0.80 -0.98
C GLU A 63 5.74 -1.51 0.34
N GLU A 64 5.07 -0.81 1.26
CA GLU A 64 4.59 -1.35 2.53
C GLU A 64 3.57 -2.47 2.33
N VAL A 65 2.69 -2.36 1.34
CA VAL A 65 1.70 -3.40 1.01
C VAL A 65 2.40 -4.62 0.40
N ALA A 66 3.39 -4.40 -0.46
CA ALA A 66 4.20 -5.48 -1.02
C ALA A 66 5.00 -6.21 0.09
N LEU A 67 5.62 -5.46 1.00
CA LEU A 67 6.36 -6.00 2.14
C LEU A 67 5.45 -6.82 3.07
N ARG A 68 4.24 -6.32 3.38
CA ARG A 68 3.26 -7.08 4.17
C ARG A 68 2.88 -8.40 3.50
N LYS A 69 2.69 -8.40 2.18
CA LYS A 69 2.42 -9.63 1.42
C LYS A 69 3.59 -10.62 1.50
N GLU A 70 4.83 -10.13 1.37
CA GLU A 70 6.01 -10.99 1.53
C GLU A 70 6.15 -11.55 2.94
N ILE A 71 5.80 -10.78 3.97
CA ILE A 71 5.78 -11.24 5.37
C ILE A 71 4.82 -12.41 5.53
N VAL A 72 3.57 -12.26 5.07
CA VAL A 72 2.55 -13.32 5.15
C VAL A 72 3.02 -14.59 4.42
N ASN A 73 3.51 -14.45 3.19
CA ASN A 73 4.04 -15.59 2.43
C ASN A 73 5.21 -16.27 3.16
N THR A 74 6.10 -15.50 3.82
CA THR A 74 7.24 -16.06 4.57
C THR A 74 6.76 -16.79 5.83
N GLU A 75 5.71 -16.31 6.49
CA GLU A 75 5.08 -16.98 7.64
C GLU A 75 4.44 -18.31 7.23
N GLU A 76 3.75 -18.35 6.10
CA GLU A 76 3.18 -19.58 5.53
C GLU A 76 4.28 -20.60 5.20
N LEU A 77 5.37 -20.17 4.54
CA LEU A 77 6.51 -21.04 4.25
C LEU A 77 7.15 -21.58 5.52
N LEU A 78 7.28 -20.76 6.56
CA LEU A 78 7.82 -21.18 7.85
C LEU A 78 6.91 -22.21 8.54
N ALA A 79 5.59 -22.04 8.46
CA ALA A 79 4.61 -22.97 9.03
C ALA A 79 4.66 -24.36 8.37
N HIS A 80 4.96 -24.41 7.07
CA HIS A 80 5.06 -25.67 6.31
C HIS A 80 6.48 -26.24 6.19
N ALA A 81 7.50 -25.51 6.67
CA ALA A 81 8.87 -26.01 6.64
C ALA A 81 9.05 -27.20 7.58
N THR A 82 9.59 -28.30 7.06
CA THR A 82 9.88 -29.52 7.83
C THR A 82 11.35 -29.63 8.22
N ASP A 83 12.25 -29.09 7.39
CA ASP A 83 13.69 -29.04 7.64
C ASP A 83 14.07 -27.86 8.57
N GLU A 84 14.93 -28.14 9.53
CA GLU A 84 15.40 -27.19 10.54
C GLU A 84 16.27 -26.09 9.93
N ARG A 85 17.08 -26.41 8.91
CA ARG A 85 17.86 -25.41 8.18
C ARG A 85 16.96 -24.47 7.39
N GLU A 86 15.91 -25.01 6.77
CA GLU A 86 14.92 -24.20 6.04
C GLU A 86 14.13 -23.31 6.99
N LYS A 87 13.67 -23.83 8.13
CA LYS A 87 13.03 -23.03 9.19
C LYS A 87 13.91 -21.86 9.62
N TYR A 88 15.18 -22.11 9.89
CA TYR A 88 16.11 -21.06 10.32
C TYR A 88 16.30 -19.98 9.23
N ARG A 89 16.37 -20.37 7.96
CA ARG A 89 16.46 -19.43 6.83
C ARG A 89 15.20 -18.57 6.71
N GLN A 90 14.01 -19.17 6.78
CA GLN A 90 12.74 -18.46 6.70
C GLN A 90 12.54 -17.52 7.90
N LEU A 91 12.95 -17.93 9.11
CA LEU A 91 12.91 -17.07 10.30
C LEU A 91 13.79 -15.82 10.13
N LYS A 92 15.02 -15.97 9.61
CA LYS A 92 15.90 -14.83 9.30
C LYS A 92 15.29 -13.89 8.27
N ARG A 93 14.68 -14.45 7.23
CA ARG A 93 13.99 -13.67 6.19
C ARG A 93 12.81 -12.89 6.79
N LEU A 94 12.00 -13.55 7.62
CA LEU A 94 10.85 -12.95 8.27
C LEU A 94 11.25 -11.76 9.15
N ASN A 95 12.28 -11.93 9.97
CA ASN A 95 12.81 -10.86 10.83
C ASN A 95 13.31 -9.67 10.01
N TYR A 96 14.00 -9.92 8.89
CA TYR A 96 14.44 -8.86 7.99
C TYR A 96 13.27 -8.10 7.36
N LEU A 97 12.24 -8.80 6.89
CA LEU A 97 11.08 -8.17 6.26
C LEU A 97 10.28 -7.34 7.27
N LYS A 98 10.08 -7.85 8.49
CA LYS A 98 9.45 -7.10 9.60
C LYS A 98 10.24 -5.84 9.93
N PHE A 99 11.57 -5.97 10.08
CA PHE A 99 12.47 -4.84 10.30
C PHE A 99 12.37 -3.79 9.18
N LYS A 100 12.43 -4.22 7.91
CA LYS A 100 12.34 -3.33 6.74
C LYS A 100 11.01 -2.55 6.72
N LEU A 101 9.90 -3.20 7.08
CA LEU A 101 8.59 -2.56 7.18
C LEU A 101 8.55 -1.52 8.31
N GLU A 102 9.12 -1.81 9.48
CA GLU A 102 9.13 -0.87 10.62
C GLU A 102 9.94 0.40 10.32
N VAL A 103 11.11 0.25 9.69
CA VAL A 103 11.93 1.38 9.22
C VAL A 103 11.13 2.25 8.24
N ARG A 104 10.46 1.62 7.26
CA ARG A 104 9.64 2.34 6.27
C ARG A 104 8.47 3.09 6.89
N MET A 105 7.84 2.53 7.92
CA MET A 105 6.72 3.15 8.64
C MET A 105 7.15 4.27 9.60
N GLY A 106 8.44 4.62 9.67
CA GLY A 106 8.94 5.72 10.50
C GLY A 106 8.88 5.45 12.00
N LYS A 107 8.74 4.18 12.41
CA LYS A 107 8.84 3.81 13.83
C LYS A 107 10.28 4.04 14.31
N LYS A 108 10.45 4.59 15.52
CA LYS A 108 11.78 4.65 16.16
C LYS A 108 12.28 3.22 16.36
N LEU A 109 13.41 2.90 15.74
CA LEU A 109 14.08 1.62 15.89
C LEU A 109 14.54 1.45 17.34
N GLN A 110 14.02 0.45 18.03
CA GLN A 110 14.65 -0.08 19.23
C GLN A 110 15.47 -1.30 18.80
N VAL A 111 16.77 -1.10 18.64
CA VAL A 111 17.74 -2.20 18.53
C VAL A 111 18.21 -2.48 19.96
N ASP A 112 17.48 -3.32 20.66
CA ASP A 112 17.82 -3.79 22.01
C ASP A 112 18.71 -5.03 21.95
N MET A 113 19.21 -5.48 23.11
CA MET A 113 20.09 -6.64 23.24
C MET A 113 19.46 -7.94 22.72
N ASP A 114 18.13 -8.01 22.72
CA ASP A 114 17.36 -9.16 22.24
C ASP A 114 17.15 -9.13 20.72
N SER A 115 17.50 -8.02 20.06
CA SER A 115 17.43 -7.90 18.61
C SER A 115 18.48 -8.79 17.93
N PRO A 116 18.08 -9.67 16.99
CA PRO A 116 19.03 -10.50 16.23
C PRO A 116 19.99 -9.70 15.34
N TYR A 117 19.85 -8.37 15.29
CA TYR A 117 20.71 -7.45 14.55
C TYR A 117 21.63 -6.61 15.45
N TYR A 118 21.49 -6.70 16.79
CA TYR A 118 22.26 -5.89 17.74
C TYR A 118 23.77 -5.98 17.49
N GLY A 119 24.32 -7.20 17.46
CA GLY A 119 25.77 -7.41 17.24
C GLY A 119 26.27 -6.80 15.93
N LYS A 120 25.50 -6.95 14.83
CA LYS A 120 25.90 -6.41 13.51
C LYS A 120 25.86 -4.89 13.42
N VAL A 121 25.02 -4.24 14.23
CA VAL A 121 24.91 -2.78 14.28
C VAL A 121 26.03 -2.21 15.15
N VAL A 122 26.31 -2.86 16.29
CA VAL A 122 27.40 -2.48 17.20
C VAL A 122 28.76 -2.65 16.56
N ASP A 123 29.00 -3.74 15.82
CA ASP A 123 30.29 -4.01 15.13
C ASP A 123 30.61 -3.00 14.01
N ARG A 124 29.65 -2.16 13.62
CA ARG A 124 29.76 -1.21 12.51
C ARG A 124 29.85 0.26 12.93
N LEU A 125 29.73 0.52 14.23
CA LEU A 125 29.92 1.82 14.89
C LEU A 125 31.36 1.96 15.36
#